data_AF-I3S123-F1
#
_entry.id   AF-I3S123-F1
#
_cell.length_a   1.000
_cell.length_b   1.000
_cell.length_c   1.000
_cell.angle_alpha   90.00
_cell.angle_beta   90.00
_cell.angle_gamma   90.00
#
_symmetry.space_group_name_H-M   'P 1'
#
loop_
_entity.id
_entity.type
_entity.pdbx_description
1 polymer ?
#
loop_
_entity_poly.entity_id
_entity_poly.type
_entity_poly.pdbx_seq_one_letter_code
_entity_poly.pdbx_strand_id
1 'polypeptide(L)'
;MIIVVQSDPSSWESHLHCNGNSLLMNLRQPIKAAVAATAEHLAGLLPLHLVYGQAHETAIEDWIWSVGCNPFSITSQGWHISQFQSDSIARSYVITTLEESIQLVNSAIHLLLMERTTEKLSRSSSPRSMNL
;
A
#
# COMPACT_ATOMS: atom_id res chain seq x y z
N MET A 1 -0.39 -5.48 10.65
CA MET A 1 0.64 -5.79 11.65
C MET A 1 1.84 -6.36 10.92
N ILE A 2 3.06 -5.90 11.24
CA ILE A 2 4.30 -6.40 10.64
C ILE A 2 5.12 -7.05 11.76
N ILE A 3 5.57 -8.29 11.55
CA ILE A 3 6.43 -9.01 12.49
C ILE A 3 7.72 -9.33 11.77
N VAL A 4 8.85 -8.88 12.33
CA VAL A 4 10.18 -9.13 11.79
C VAL A 4 10.88 -10.14 12.68
N VAL A 5 11.36 -11.23 12.10
CA VAL A 5 12.06 -12.30 12.80
C VAL A 5 13.47 -12.43 12.22
N GLN A 6 14.44 -12.68 13.09
CA GLN A 6 15.81 -12.97 12.71
C GLN A 6 16.13 -14.43 13.06
N SER A 7 16.74 -15.14 12.12
CA SER A 7 17.11 -16.54 12.32
C SER A 7 18.50 -16.68 12.97
N ASP A 8 18.74 -17.83 13.62
CA ASP A 8 20.06 -18.22 14.11
C ASP A 8 21.09 -18.44 12.97
N PRO A 9 20.81 -19.22 11.91
CA PRO A 9 21.72 -19.32 10.77
C PRO A 9 21.93 -17.97 10.11
N SER A 10 23.17 -17.68 9.69
CA SER A 10 23.52 -16.38 9.12
C SER A 10 22.98 -16.15 7.71
N SER A 11 22.84 -17.23 6.96
CA SER A 11 22.51 -17.20 5.55
C SER A 11 21.70 -18.42 5.16
N TRP A 12 20.85 -18.25 4.15
CA TRP A 12 20.12 -19.35 3.51
C TRP A 12 20.40 -19.36 2.02
N GLU A 13 20.61 -20.55 1.47
CA GLU A 13 20.82 -20.76 0.05
C GLU A 13 19.47 -20.81 -0.67
N SER A 14 19.21 -19.84 -1.53
CA SER A 14 17.95 -19.78 -2.28
C SER A 14 17.98 -20.66 -3.53
N HIS A 15 16.80 -20.95 -4.08
CA HIS A 15 16.65 -21.66 -5.35
C HIS A 15 17.08 -20.84 -6.58
N LEU A 16 17.37 -19.56 -6.41
CA LEU A 16 17.77 -18.65 -7.49
C LEU A 16 19.28 -18.65 -7.65
N HIS A 17 19.74 -18.65 -8.90
CA HIS A 17 21.16 -18.69 -9.22
C HIS A 17 21.56 -17.48 -10.05
N CYS A 18 22.71 -16.89 -9.76
CA CYS A 18 23.35 -15.83 -10.55
C CYS A 18 24.78 -16.24 -10.89
N ASN A 19 25.13 -16.20 -12.18
CA ASN A 19 26.46 -16.57 -12.68
C ASN A 19 26.91 -17.97 -12.22
N GLY A 20 25.99 -18.94 -12.17
CA GLY A 20 26.27 -20.31 -11.75
C GLY A 20 26.38 -20.52 -10.23
N ASN A 21 26.20 -19.48 -9.42
CA ASN A 21 26.21 -19.57 -7.96
C ASN A 21 24.81 -19.32 -7.40
N SER A 22 24.41 -20.07 -6.38
CA SER A 22 23.17 -19.82 -5.64
C SER A 22 23.21 -18.46 -4.94
N LEU A 23 22.10 -17.74 -5.00
CA LEU A 23 21.94 -16.49 -4.27
C LEU A 23 21.76 -16.79 -2.78
N LEU A 24 22.67 -16.26 -1.96
CA LEU A 24 22.59 -16.35 -0.51
C LEU A 24 21.74 -15.20 0.06
N MET A 25 20.69 -15.55 0.79
CA MET A 25 19.88 -14.60 1.55
C MET A 25 20.51 -14.37 2.93
N ASN A 26 20.73 -13.12 3.31
CA ASN A 26 21.22 -12.76 4.64
C ASN A 26 20.07 -12.79 5.65
N LEU A 27 20.11 -13.72 6.59
CA LEU A 27 19.08 -13.90 7.61
C LEU A 27 19.35 -13.11 8.90
N ARG A 28 20.55 -12.53 9.05
CA ARG A 28 20.95 -11.71 10.20
C ARG A 28 20.61 -10.24 10.04
N GLN A 29 20.33 -9.81 8.82
CA GLN A 29 19.97 -8.42 8.50
C GLN A 29 18.60 -8.37 7.82
N PRO A 30 17.50 -8.55 8.58
CA PRO A 30 16.15 -8.61 8.01
C PRO A 30 15.60 -7.23 7.59
N ILE A 31 16.45 -6.20 7.46
CA ILE A 31 16.00 -4.83 7.13
C ILE A 31 15.27 -4.78 5.78
N LYS A 32 15.75 -5.53 4.79
CA LYS A 32 15.14 -5.60 3.48
C LYS A 32 13.72 -6.18 3.54
N ALA A 33 13.57 -7.29 4.26
CA ALA A 33 12.28 -7.94 4.48
C ALA A 33 11.34 -7.04 5.30
N ALA A 34 11.87 -6.35 6.31
CA ALA A 34 11.11 -5.40 7.12
C ALA A 34 10.58 -4.23 6.29
N VAL A 35 11.43 -3.62 5.44
CA VAL A 35 11.03 -2.52 4.57
C VAL A 35 10.01 -2.99 3.53
N ALA A 36 10.23 -4.15 2.90
CA ALA A 36 9.27 -4.73 1.95
C ALA A 36 7.90 -4.95 2.59
N ALA A 37 7.86 -5.67 3.72
CA ALA A 37 6.63 -5.96 4.45
C ALA A 37 5.92 -4.69 4.95
N THR A 38 6.69 -3.67 5.33
CA THR A 38 6.13 -2.38 5.75
C THR A 38 5.50 -1.62 4.59
N ALA A 39 6.19 -1.55 3.45
CA ALA A 39 5.69 -0.87 2.27
C ALA A 39 4.46 -1.59 1.67
N GLU A 40 4.46 -2.92 1.68
CA GLU A 40 3.30 -3.73 1.28
C GLU A 40 2.12 -3.49 2.23
N HIS A 41 2.35 -3.61 3.55
CA HIS A 41 1.26 -3.51 4.52
C HIS A 41 0.65 -2.12 4.65
N LEU A 42 1.47 -1.05 4.61
CA LEU A 42 1.00 0.32 4.81
C LEU A 42 0.49 0.97 3.52
N ALA A 43 1.08 0.63 2.38
CA ALA A 43 0.85 1.36 1.13
C ALA A 43 0.40 0.48 -0.04
N GLY A 44 0.27 -0.83 0.17
CA GLY A 44 -0.10 -1.77 -0.89
C GLY A 44 0.97 -1.88 -1.97
N LEU A 45 2.23 -1.57 -1.67
CA LEU A 45 3.30 -1.65 -2.65
C LEU A 45 3.68 -3.13 -2.86
N LEU A 46 3.30 -3.67 -4.03
CA LEU A 46 3.53 -5.06 -4.37
C LEU A 46 4.95 -5.32 -4.92
N PRO A 47 5.46 -6.55 -4.75
CA PRO A 47 6.69 -6.98 -5.42
C PRO A 47 6.65 -6.75 -6.94
N LEU A 48 7.74 -6.21 -7.50
CA LEU A 48 7.82 -5.82 -8.91
C LEU A 48 7.67 -6.97 -9.90
N HIS A 49 7.97 -8.20 -9.48
CA HIS A 49 7.80 -9.39 -10.31
C HIS A 49 6.35 -9.88 -10.38
N LEU A 50 5.44 -9.40 -9.54
CA LEU A 50 4.02 -9.75 -9.64
C LEU A 50 3.34 -8.82 -10.64
N VAL A 51 2.88 -9.38 -11.75
CA VAL A 51 2.19 -8.66 -12.81
C VAL A 51 0.85 -9.30 -13.13
N TYR A 52 -0.12 -8.53 -13.63
CA TYR A 52 -1.42 -9.06 -14.00
C TYR A 52 -1.40 -9.59 -15.43
N GLY A 53 -1.63 -10.89 -15.59
CA GLY A 53 -1.67 -11.56 -16.88
C GLY A 53 -3.08 -11.57 -17.46
N GLN A 54 -3.37 -10.65 -18.39
CA GLN A 54 -4.70 -10.54 -19.02
C GLN A 54 -5.19 -11.84 -19.67
N ALA A 55 -4.28 -12.64 -20.25
CA ALA A 55 -4.64 -13.89 -20.90
C ALA A 55 -5.15 -14.98 -19.94
N HIS A 56 -4.76 -14.91 -18.67
CA HIS A 56 -5.12 -15.90 -17.64
C HIS A 56 -5.98 -15.29 -16.52
N GLU A 57 -6.35 -14.01 -16.64
CA GLU A 57 -7.10 -13.22 -15.63
C GLU A 57 -6.57 -13.39 -14.19
N THR A 58 -5.25 -13.56 -14.06
CA THR A 58 -4.60 -13.92 -12.80
C THR A 58 -3.26 -13.20 -12.65
N ALA A 59 -2.78 -13.11 -11.42
CA ALA A 59 -1.43 -12.65 -11.14
C ALA A 59 -0.42 -13.71 -11.60
N ILE A 60 0.61 -13.27 -12.32
CA ILE A 60 1.71 -14.08 -12.80
C ILE A 60 3.04 -13.48 -12.33
N GLU A 61 4.08 -14.31 -12.27
CA GLU A 61 5.42 -13.89 -11.89
C GLU A 61 6.28 -13.61 -13.14
N ASP A 62 6.69 -12.36 -13.31
CA ASP A 62 7.71 -11.94 -14.27
C ASP A 62 9.00 -11.54 -13.54
N TRP A 63 9.88 -12.52 -13.40
CA TRP A 63 11.14 -12.40 -12.67
C TRP A 63 12.14 -11.43 -13.33
N ILE A 64 11.92 -10.99 -14.56
CA ILE A 64 12.74 -9.95 -15.21
C ILE A 64 12.72 -8.66 -14.40
N TRP A 65 11.60 -8.35 -13.73
CA TRP A 65 11.43 -7.15 -12.91
C TRP A 65 11.92 -7.33 -11.46
N SER A 66 12.41 -8.51 -11.11
CA SER A 66 12.94 -8.84 -9.77
C SER A 66 14.39 -8.38 -9.57
N VAL A 67 14.77 -7.26 -10.20
CA VAL A 67 16.14 -6.72 -10.29
C VAL A 67 16.28 -5.32 -9.67
N GLY A 68 17.52 -4.87 -9.48
CA GLY A 68 17.82 -3.52 -9.00
C GLY A 68 17.91 -3.38 -7.47
N CYS A 69 18.29 -2.20 -6.99
CA CYS A 69 18.59 -1.94 -5.57
C CYS A 69 17.33 -1.51 -4.79
N ASN A 70 16.34 -2.38 -4.66
CA ASN A 70 15.06 -2.09 -3.98
C ASN A 70 14.60 -3.27 -3.11
N PRO A 71 13.73 -3.04 -2.10
CA PRO A 71 13.42 -4.07 -1.10
C PRO A 71 12.68 -5.30 -1.66
N PHE A 72 12.05 -5.19 -2.83
CA PHE A 72 11.34 -6.27 -3.50
C PHE A 72 12.18 -7.03 -4.54
N SER A 73 13.40 -6.56 -4.84
CA SER A 73 14.28 -7.27 -5.78
C SER A 73 14.90 -8.47 -5.09
N ILE A 74 14.50 -9.69 -5.45
CA ILE A 74 15.06 -10.90 -4.85
C ILE A 74 16.53 -11.15 -5.24
N THR A 75 16.96 -10.60 -6.39
CA THR A 75 18.31 -10.81 -6.95
C THR A 75 19.37 -9.83 -6.45
N SER A 76 19.00 -8.85 -5.61
CA SER A 76 19.92 -7.90 -5.00
C SER A 76 19.82 -7.90 -3.48
N GLN A 77 20.80 -7.31 -2.79
CA GLN A 77 20.76 -7.12 -1.33
C GLN A 77 20.25 -5.71 -0.93
N GLY A 78 19.88 -4.89 -1.92
CA GLY A 78 19.43 -3.52 -1.68
C GLY A 78 18.05 -3.46 -1.03
N TRP A 79 17.79 -2.36 -0.31
CA TRP A 79 16.51 -2.10 0.35
C TRP A 79 16.06 -0.64 0.20
N HIS A 80 16.64 0.09 -0.76
CA HIS A 80 16.30 1.50 -0.98
C HIS A 80 14.95 1.63 -1.71
N ILE A 81 14.11 2.54 -1.23
CA ILE A 81 12.87 2.91 -1.92
C ILE A 81 13.20 3.89 -3.03
N SER A 82 12.81 3.56 -4.26
CA SER A 82 12.99 4.46 -5.41
C SER A 82 11.98 5.61 -5.37
N GLN A 83 12.25 6.69 -6.10
CA GLN A 83 11.27 7.79 -6.25
C GLN A 83 9.95 7.30 -6.85
N PHE A 84 10.01 6.35 -7.79
CA PHE A 84 8.80 5.73 -8.35
C PHE A 84 7.97 5.03 -7.29
N GLN A 85 8.60 4.21 -6.45
CA GLN A 85 7.93 3.53 -5.34
C GLN A 85 7.38 4.54 -4.32
N SER A 86 8.13 5.59 -4.01
CA SER A 86 7.66 6.67 -3.13
C SER A 86 6.44 7.39 -3.68
N ASP A 87 6.38 7.66 -4.99
CA ASP A 87 5.22 8.27 -5.65
C ASP A 87 4.01 7.32 -5.63
N SER A 88 4.22 6.02 -5.91
CA SER A 88 3.16 5.01 -5.78
C SER A 88 2.59 4.95 -4.37
N ILE A 89 3.45 4.96 -3.35
CA ILE A 89 3.04 5.00 -1.94
C ILE A 89 2.20 6.24 -1.65
N ALA A 90 2.67 7.42 -2.08
CA ALA A 90 1.94 8.67 -1.87
C ALA A 90 0.54 8.64 -2.52
N ARG A 91 0.44 8.10 -3.75
CA ARG A 91 -0.85 7.94 -4.44
C ARG A 91 -1.78 6.96 -3.72
N SER A 92 -1.27 5.84 -3.21
CA SER A 92 -2.07 4.91 -2.39
C SER A 92 -2.68 5.61 -1.18
N TYR A 93 -1.90 6.45 -0.46
CA TYR A 93 -2.43 7.23 0.67
C TYR A 93 -3.52 8.23 0.27
N VAL A 94 -3.35 8.91 -0.87
CA VAL A 94 -4.40 9.82 -1.38
C VAL A 94 -5.68 9.06 -1.69
N ILE A 95 -5.58 7.88 -2.31
CA ILE A 95 -6.76 7.05 -2.61
C ILE A 95 -7.43 6.57 -1.32
N THR A 96 -6.67 6.06 -0.35
CA THR A 96 -7.22 5.59 0.93
C THR A 96 -7.94 6.71 1.68
N THR A 97 -7.34 7.90 1.76
CA THR A 97 -7.97 9.03 2.46
C THR A 97 -9.23 9.53 1.74
N LEU A 98 -9.26 9.49 0.41
CA LEU A 98 -10.48 9.78 -0.36
C LEU A 98 -11.58 8.75 -0.08
N GLU A 99 -11.25 7.47 -0.06
CA GLU A 99 -12.21 6.40 0.25
C GLU A 99 -12.79 6.56 1.66
N GLU A 100 -11.94 6.79 2.67
CA GLU A 100 -12.37 7.08 4.03
C GLU A 100 -13.28 8.31 4.10
N SER A 101 -12.95 9.38 3.35
CA SER A 101 -13.78 10.59 3.30
C SER A 101 -15.17 10.32 2.71
N ILE A 102 -15.26 9.49 1.67
CA ILE A 102 -16.52 9.09 1.04
C ILE A 102 -17.36 8.29 2.03
N GLN A 103 -16.75 7.34 2.74
CA GLN A 103 -17.44 6.55 3.76
C GLN A 103 -18.01 7.43 4.89
N LEU A 104 -17.22 8.40 5.36
CA LEU A 104 -17.68 9.36 6.36
C LEU A 104 -18.85 10.22 5.86
N VAL A 105 -18.75 10.78 4.65
CA VAL A 105 -19.83 11.58 4.05
C VAL A 105 -21.10 10.74 3.87
N ASN A 106 -20.98 9.53 3.35
CA ASN A 106 -22.11 8.61 3.19
C ASN A 106 -22.76 8.29 4.54
N SER A 107 -21.96 8.04 5.58
CA SER A 107 -22.48 7.81 6.93
C SER A 107 -23.24 9.03 7.47
N ALA A 108 -22.75 10.24 7.22
CA ALA A 108 -23.42 11.48 7.62
C ALA A 108 -24.75 11.68 6.86
N ILE A 109 -24.78 11.40 5.55
CA ILE A 109 -26.01 11.44 4.75
C ILE A 109 -27.04 10.45 5.31
N HIS A 110 -26.62 9.23 5.64
CA HIS A 110 -27.52 8.24 6.24
C HIS A 110 -28.11 8.71 7.58
N LEU A 111 -27.32 9.38 8.42
CA LEU A 111 -27.81 9.97 9.67
C LEU A 111 -28.81 11.11 9.40
N LEU A 112 -28.50 12.00 8.45
CA LEU A 112 -29.39 13.12 8.08
C LEU A 112 -30.73 12.65 7.52
N LEU A 113 -30.77 11.53 6.79
CA LEU A 113 -32.01 10.94 6.30
C LEU A 113 -32.93 10.44 7.42
N MET A 114 -32.37 10.04 8.56
CA MET A 114 -33.11 9.55 9.73
C MET A 114 -33.59 10.69 10.64
N GLU A 115 -33.04 11.89 10.48
CA GLU A 115 -33.34 13.04 11.34
C GLU A 115 -34.72 13.62 11.02
N ARG A 116 -35.53 13.86 12.06
CA ARG A 116 -36.89 14.38 11.91
C ARG A 116 -36.84 15.91 11.83
N THR A 117 -37.12 16.47 10.66
CA THR A 117 -37.13 17.93 10.49
C THR A 117 -38.27 18.57 11.29
N THR A 118 -37.94 19.42 12.25
CA THR A 118 -38.92 20.27 12.96
C THR A 118 -38.92 21.67 12.36
N GLU A 119 -40.11 22.23 12.09
CA GLU A 119 -40.28 23.54 11.41
C GLU A 119 -39.53 24.72 12.04
N LYS A 120 -39.21 24.66 13.34
CA LYS A 120 -38.49 25.74 14.02
C LYS A 120 -37.03 25.88 13.56
N LEU A 121 -36.39 24.78 13.13
CA LEU A 121 -34.99 24.79 12.70
C LEU A 121 -34.83 25.27 11.24
N SER A 122 -35.79 25.00 10.36
CA SER A 122 -35.75 25.43 8.96
C SER A 122 -35.96 26.94 8.78
N ARG A 123 -36.71 27.59 9.69
CA ARG A 123 -36.93 29.05 9.67
C ARG A 123 -35.72 29.87 10.11
N SER A 124 -34.80 29.33 10.90
CA SER A 124 -33.59 30.07 11.32
C SER A 124 -32.50 30.11 10.26
N SER A 125 -32.53 29.22 9.26
CA SER A 125 -31.55 29.16 8.18
C SER A 125 -31.96 29.90 6.91
N SER A 126 -33.18 30.45 6.82
CA SER A 126 -33.52 31.36 5.72
C SER A 126 -32.84 32.71 5.96
N PRO A 127 -32.10 33.28 4.99
CA PRO A 127 -31.53 34.61 5.14
C PRO A 127 -32.67 35.59 5.43
N ARG A 128 -32.61 36.27 6.59
CA ARG A 128 -33.52 37.37 6.91
C ARG A 128 -33.46 38.33 5.73
N SER A 129 -34.55 38.43 4.98
CA SER A 129 -34.74 39.48 3.99
C SER A 129 -34.59 40.81 4.71
N MET A 130 -33.45 41.46 4.49
CA MET A 130 -33.18 42.82 4.92
C MET A 130 -34.05 43.70 4.03
N ASN A 131 -35.24 44.03 4.53
CA ASN A 131 -36.12 45.00 3.89
C ASN A 131 -35.52 46.40 4.13
N LEU A 132 -35.08 47.02 3.04
CA LEU A 132 -34.92 48.47 2.89
C LEU A 132 -36.29 49.14 2.78
#